data_AF-A0A5J4F9L7-F1
#
_entry.id   AF-A0A5J4F9L7-F1
#
_cell.length_a   1.000
_cell.length_b   1.000
_cell.length_c   1.000
_cell.angle_alpha   90.00
_cell.angle_beta   90.00
_cell.angle_gamma   90.00
#
_symmetry.space_group_name_H-M   'P 1'
#
loop_
_entity.id
_entity.type
_entity.pdbx_description
1 polymer ?
#
loop_
_entity_poly.entity_id
_entity_poly.type
_entity_poly.pdbx_seq_one_letter_code
_entity_poly.pdbx_strand_id
1 'polypeptide(L)'
;MVSQLDKTNVTEIIYPDSDGQPMADNTLQFRWITTIKTNLDWLFRRQSDVFVAGDLLWYPVENDNKLRQAPDIMVVFGRPKGERGSYRQ
;
A
#
# COMPACT_ATOMS: atom_id res chain seq x y z
N MET A 1 -18.37 -2.60 -44.09
CA MET A 1 -16.99 -2.51 -43.58
C MET A 1 -17.07 -2.31 -42.08
N VAL A 2 -16.70 -3.31 -41.28
CA VAL A 2 -16.72 -3.21 -39.82
C VAL A 2 -15.27 -2.92 -39.41
N SER A 3 -14.99 -1.69 -38.97
CA SER A 3 -13.69 -1.32 -38.43
C SER A 3 -13.51 -2.06 -37.11
N GLN A 4 -12.63 -3.06 -37.10
CA GLN A 4 -12.15 -3.67 -35.87
C GLN A 4 -11.47 -2.57 -35.06
N LEU A 5 -12.04 -2.27 -33.89
CA LEU A 5 -11.42 -1.42 -32.90
C LEU A 5 -10.08 -2.06 -32.53
N ASP A 6 -8.99 -1.38 -32.86
CA ASP A 6 -7.65 -1.71 -32.40
C ASP A 6 -7.71 -1.85 -30.88
N LYS A 7 -7.58 -3.09 -30.39
CA LYS A 7 -7.34 -3.36 -28.98
C LYS A 7 -6.03 -2.68 -28.66
N THR A 8 -6.09 -1.52 -28.03
CA THR A 8 -4.95 -0.87 -27.42
C THR A 8 -4.29 -1.94 -26.55
N ASN A 9 -3.09 -2.38 -26.92
CA ASN A 9 -2.27 -3.23 -26.06
C ASN A 9 -1.92 -2.39 -24.83
N VAL A 10 -2.79 -2.39 -23.82
CA VAL A 10 -2.51 -1.79 -22.53
C VAL A 10 -1.40 -2.64 -21.94
N THR A 11 -0.16 -2.17 -22.06
CA THR A 11 0.96 -2.72 -21.31
C THR A 11 0.58 -2.65 -19.84
N GLU A 12 0.54 -3.81 -19.18
CA GLU A 12 0.23 -3.91 -17.76
C GLU A 12 1.19 -3.03 -16.96
N ILE A 13 0.63 -2.07 -16.20
CA ILE A 13 1.42 -1.14 -15.42
C ILE A 13 1.91 -1.86 -14.17
N ILE A 14 3.23 -1.95 -14.02
CA ILE A 14 3.87 -2.55 -12.86
C ILE A 14 3.90 -1.53 -11.73
N TYR A 15 3.41 -1.93 -10.57
CA TYR A 15 3.49 -1.17 -9.32
C TYR A 15 4.59 -1.78 -8.45
N PRO A 16 5.75 -1.12 -8.28
CA PRO A 16 6.82 -1.66 -7.46
C PRO A 16 6.45 -1.75 -5.98
N ASP A 17 6.90 -2.80 -5.31
CA ASP A 17 6.72 -2.99 -3.87
C ASP A 17 7.82 -2.29 -3.03
N SER A 18 8.85 -1.74 -3.67
CA SER A 18 9.93 -1.00 -3.02
C SER A 18 10.34 0.22 -3.86
N ASP A 19 10.89 1.22 -3.20
CA ASP A 19 11.57 2.36 -3.81
C ASP A 19 13.10 2.18 -3.91
N GLY A 20 13.62 1.03 -3.46
CA GLY A 20 15.04 0.72 -3.43
C GLY A 20 15.81 1.35 -2.27
N GLN A 21 15.14 2.08 -1.37
CA GLN A 21 15.75 2.66 -0.17
C GLN A 21 15.59 1.73 1.03
N PRO A 22 16.52 1.75 1.99
CA PRO A 22 16.33 1.05 3.26
C PRO A 22 15.23 1.71 4.08
N MET A 23 14.46 0.91 4.82
CA MET A 23 13.61 1.40 5.91
C MET A 23 14.52 1.92 7.02
N ALA A 24 14.84 3.22 6.99
CA ALA A 24 15.81 3.80 7.89
C ALA A 24 15.56 5.29 8.10
N ASP A 25 15.41 5.66 9.37
CA ASP A 25 15.60 7.03 9.86
C ASP A 25 16.29 6.94 11.23
N ASN A 26 15.54 6.74 12.32
CA ASN A 26 16.09 6.64 13.67
C ASN A 26 15.28 5.72 14.62
N THR A 27 15.87 5.36 15.76
CA THR A 27 15.28 4.43 16.74
C THR A 27 14.04 4.98 17.45
N LEU A 28 13.93 6.30 17.60
CA LEU A 28 12.77 6.95 18.21
C LEU A 28 11.55 6.84 17.30
N GLN A 29 11.70 7.12 16.01
CA GLN A 29 10.64 6.96 15.03
C GLN A 29 10.23 5.50 14.90
N PHE A 30 11.19 4.58 14.78
CA PHE A 30 10.89 3.13 14.72
C PHE A 30 10.07 2.66 15.93
N ARG A 31 10.43 3.12 17.14
CA ARG A 31 9.65 2.84 18.35
C ARG A 31 8.22 3.35 18.25
N TRP A 32 8.00 4.56 17.73
CA TRP A 32 6.65 5.12 17.60
C TRP A 32 5.83 4.43 16.52
N ILE A 33 6.39 4.20 15.33
CA ILE A 33 5.74 3.45 14.24
C ILE A 33 5.29 2.08 14.74
N THR A 34 6.21 1.31 15.33
CA THR A 34 5.89 -0.03 15.84
C THR A 34 4.82 0.01 16.93
N THR A 35 4.91 0.96 17.87
CA THR A 35 3.92 1.13 18.94
C THR A 35 2.54 1.44 18.36
N ILE A 36 2.42 2.42 17.47
CA ILE A 36 1.13 2.82 16.89
C ILE A 36 0.55 1.69 16.03
N LYS A 37 1.36 1.11 15.13
CA LYS A 37 0.94 0.03 14.23
C LYS A 37 0.40 -1.16 15.01
N THR A 38 1.13 -1.64 16.01
CA THR A 38 0.73 -2.81 16.81
C THR A 38 -0.51 -2.54 17.66
N ASN A 39 -0.65 -1.34 18.22
CA ASN A 39 -1.86 -0.97 18.96
C ASN A 39 -3.10 -0.89 18.05
N LEU A 40 -2.96 -0.37 16.82
CA LEU A 40 -4.04 -0.34 15.84
C LEU A 40 -4.41 -1.75 15.36
N ASP A 41 -3.43 -2.60 15.09
CA ASP A 41 -3.67 -4.01 14.78
C ASP A 41 -4.44 -4.71 15.90
N TRP A 42 -4.07 -4.45 17.16
CA TRP A 42 -4.77 -4.99 18.32
C TRP A 42 -6.19 -4.44 18.46
N LEU A 43 -6.38 -3.13 18.27
CA LEU A 43 -7.67 -2.46 18.30
C LEU A 43 -8.63 -3.09 17.27
N PHE A 44 -8.14 -3.35 16.06
CA PHE A 44 -8.90 -3.94 14.96
C PHE A 44 -8.76 -5.46 14.83
N ARG A 45 -8.29 -6.16 15.86
CA ARG A 45 -8.02 -7.62 15.77
C ARG A 45 -9.26 -8.46 15.46
N ARG A 46 -10.46 -7.97 15.78
CA ARG A 46 -11.75 -8.64 15.55
C ARG A 46 -12.43 -8.20 14.25
N GLN A 47 -11.86 -7.26 13.52
CA GLN A 47 -12.39 -6.76 12.24
C GLN A 47 -11.46 -7.28 11.14
N SER A 48 -11.88 -8.37 10.48
CA SER A 48 -11.06 -9.05 9.46
C SER A 48 -10.87 -8.20 8.21
N ASP A 49 -11.75 -7.23 7.98
CA ASP A 49 -11.79 -6.28 6.87
C ASP A 49 -11.14 -4.92 7.20
N VAL A 50 -10.34 -4.84 8.26
CA VAL A 50 -9.49 -3.68 8.55
C VAL A 50 -8.03 -4.08 8.45
N PHE A 51 -7.34 -3.48 7.49
CA PHE A 51 -5.92 -3.65 7.23
C PHE A 51 -5.13 -2.48 7.81
N VAL A 52 -4.10 -2.77 8.61
CA VAL A 52 -3.18 -1.77 9.18
C VAL A 52 -1.79 -2.07 8.64
N ALA A 53 -1.14 -1.05 8.07
CA ALA A 53 0.25 -1.14 7.63
C ALA A 53 1.05 0.05 8.13
N GLY A 54 2.37 -0.08 8.15
CA GLY A 54 3.30 1.02 8.36
C GLY A 54 4.43 0.89 7.35
N ASP A 55 4.94 2.03 6.90
CA ASP A 55 5.98 2.13 5.87
C ASP A 55 5.68 1.31 4.60
N LEU A 56 4.42 1.35 4.15
CA LEU A 56 3.95 0.62 2.96
C LEU A 56 3.66 1.59 1.82
N LEU A 57 4.20 1.32 0.62
CA LEU A 57 3.92 2.13 -0.58
C LEU A 57 2.43 2.08 -0.92
N TRP A 58 1.79 3.25 -0.93
CA TRP A 58 0.41 3.48 -1.34
C TRP A 58 0.35 4.17 -2.69
N TYR A 59 -0.39 3.57 -3.63
CA TYR A 59 -0.74 4.11 -4.94
C TYR A 59 -2.22 4.54 -4.95
N PRO A 60 -2.53 5.84 -4.87
CA PRO A 60 -3.90 6.34 -4.78
C PRO A 60 -4.62 6.40 -6.12
N VAL A 61 -3.90 6.36 -7.25
CA VAL A 61 -4.45 6.55 -8.60
C VAL A 61 -4.12 5.35 -9.47
N GLU A 62 -5.16 4.73 -10.04
CA GLU A 62 -5.01 3.66 -11.03
C GLU A 62 -4.30 4.19 -12.28
N ASN A 63 -3.43 3.38 -12.87
CA ASN A 63 -2.55 3.69 -13.99
C ASN A 63 -1.45 4.75 -13.74
N ASP A 64 -1.26 5.21 -12.50
CA ASP A 64 -0.11 6.03 -12.11
C ASP A 64 0.76 5.31 -11.08
N ASN A 65 1.84 4.66 -11.55
CA ASN A 65 2.81 3.99 -10.67
C ASN A 65 3.91 4.94 -10.14
N LYS A 66 3.83 6.24 -10.45
CA LYS A 66 4.78 7.25 -9.97
C LYS A 66 4.22 8.04 -8.81
N LEU A 67 2.91 8.31 -8.81
CA LEU A 67 2.22 8.92 -7.69
C LEU A 67 2.07 7.88 -6.57
N ARG A 68 2.96 7.95 -5.59
CA ARG A 68 2.96 7.06 -4.43
C ARG A 68 3.53 7.72 -3.19
N GLN A 69 3.14 7.23 -2.02
CA GLN A 69 3.67 7.63 -0.73
C GLN A 69 3.83 6.40 0.16
N ALA A 70 4.84 6.37 1.03
CA ALA A 70 4.89 5.45 2.18
C ALA A 70 4.53 6.24 3.45
N PRO A 71 3.30 6.13 3.98
CA PRO A 71 2.96 6.70 5.27
C PRO A 71 3.62 5.90 6.40
N ASP A 72 3.98 6.57 7.49
CA ASP A 72 4.43 5.90 8.72
C ASP A 72 3.41 4.84 9.17
N ILE A 73 2.11 5.16 9.06
CA ILE A 73 0.98 4.31 9.43
C ILE A 73 -0.20 4.56 8.48
N MET A 74 -0.88 3.49 8.07
CA MET A 74 -2.17 3.52 7.37
C MET A 74 -3.18 2.55 7.99
N VAL A 75 -4.45 2.97 8.03
CA VAL A 75 -5.59 2.12 8.41
C VAL A 75 -6.58 2.12 7.26
N VAL A 76 -6.85 0.94 6.73
CA VAL A 76 -7.64 0.76 5.52
C VAL A 76 -8.85 -0.11 5.82
N PHE A 77 -10.05 0.47 5.68
CA PHE A 77 -11.33 -0.20 5.90
C PHE A 77 -11.80 -0.94 4.64
N GLY A 78 -12.56 -2.03 4.83
CA GLY A 78 -13.06 -2.87 3.74
C GLY A 78 -11.97 -3.69 3.03
N ARG A 79 -10.79 -3.85 3.64
CA ARG A 79 -9.65 -4.58 3.08
C ARG A 79 -9.18 -5.66 4.06
N PRO A 80 -9.07 -6.92 3.60
CA PRO A 80 -8.66 -8.00 4.49
C PRO A 80 -7.20 -7.85 4.94
N LYS A 81 -6.93 -8.33 6.15
CA LYS A 81 -5.57 -8.48 6.68
C LYS A 81 -4.73 -9.41 5.79
N GLY A 82 -3.41 -9.23 5.82
CA GLY A 82 -2.45 -10.06 5.09
C GLY A 82 -1.20 -9.28 4.70
N GLU A 83 -0.12 -10.00 4.40
CA GLU A 83 1.13 -9.40 3.92
C GLU A 83 0.94 -8.82 2.51
N ARG A 84 1.54 -7.66 2.25
CA ARG A 84 1.47 -6.94 0.98
C ARG A 84 2.78 -6.25 0.72
N GLY A 85 3.24 -6.26 -0.54
CA GLY A 85 4.36 -5.43 -0.96
C GLY A 85 3.97 -3.96 -1.18
N SER A 86 2.72 -3.70 -1.55
CA SER A 86 2.17 -2.35 -1.74
C SER A 86 0.65 -2.32 -1.55
N TYR A 87 0.10 -1.12 -1.29
CA TYR A 87 -1.33 -0.85 -1.27
C TYR A 87 -1.74 -0.09 -2.53
N ARG A 88 -2.59 -0.72 -3.36
CA ARG A 88 -3.20 -0.12 -4.56
C ARG A 88 -4.68 0.11 -4.25
N GLN A 89 -5.15 1.35 -4.41
CA GLN A 89 -6.50 1.76 -4.00
C GLN A 89 -7.61 1.05 -4.78
#